data_AF-A0A932EYT5-F1
#
_entry.id   AF-A0A932EYT5-F1
#
_cell.length_a   1.000
_cell.length_b   1.000
_cell.length_c   1.000
_cell.angle_alpha   90.00
_cell.angle_beta   90.00
_cell.angle_gamma   90.00
#
_symmetry.space_group_name_H-M   'P 1'
#
loop_
_entity.id
_entity.type
_entity.pdbx_description
1 polymer ?
#
loop_
_entity_poly.entity_id
_entity_poly.type
_entity_poly.pdbx_seq_one_letter_code
_entity_poly.pdbx_strand_id
1 'polypeptide(L)' 'MALGISFDGEPGPWNAITDVPGVVAGFRTIVPDGPRVARTGVTALLPRGRDGVGIPC' A
#
# COMPACT_ATOMS: atom_id res chain seq x y z
N MET A 1 -12.26 -9.10 12.03
CA MET A 1 -11.07 -8.60 12.78
C MET A 1 -10.23 -9.79 13.21
N ALA A 2 -8.90 -9.76 13.04
CA ALA A 2 -8.06 -10.94 13.25
C ALA A 2 -7.76 -11.26 14.74
N LEU A 3 -7.69 -10.26 15.61
CA LEU A 3 -7.29 -10.42 17.02
C LEU A 3 -8.36 -9.96 18.03
N GLY A 4 -9.59 -9.67 17.56
CA GLY A 4 -10.70 -9.26 18.44
C GLY A 4 -10.55 -7.88 19.10
N ILE A 5 -9.67 -7.02 18.58
CA ILE A 5 -9.47 -5.65 19.08
C ILE A 5 -10.60 -4.78 18.53
N SER A 6 -11.38 -4.16 19.42
CA SER A 6 -12.44 -3.23 19.03
C SER A 6 -11.88 -1.91 18.49
N PHE A 7 -12.47 -1.44 17.38
CA PHE A 7 -12.23 -0.12 16.79
C PHE A 7 -13.58 0.53 16.48
N ASP A 8 -13.59 1.86 16.41
CA ASP A 8 -14.77 2.62 15.98
C ASP A 8 -14.94 2.60 14.46
N GLY A 9 -16.19 2.67 14.00
CA GLY A 9 -16.54 2.75 12.58
C GLY A 9 -16.63 1.40 11.87
N GLU A 10 -17.05 1.45 10.60
CA GLU A 10 -17.16 0.28 9.73
C GLU A 10 -16.11 0.37 8.61
N PRO A 11 -15.20 -0.60 8.47
CA PRO A 11 -14.19 -0.58 7.42
C PRO A 11 -14.82 -0.82 6.04
N GLY A 12 -14.11 -0.38 4.99
CA GLY A 12 -14.43 -0.79 3.63
C GLY A 12 -14.18 -2.29 3.40
N PRO A 13 -14.58 -2.83 2.24
CA PRO A 13 -14.48 -4.26 1.93
C PRO A 13 -13.09 -4.87 2.14
N TRP A 14 -12.04 -4.10 1.85
CA TRP A 14 -10.65 -4.54 1.98
C TRP A 14 -10.00 -4.09 3.29
N ASN A 15 -10.66 -3.19 4.03
CA ASN A 15 -10.06 -2.48 5.17
C ASN A 15 -8.69 -1.90 4.80
N ALA A 16 -8.63 -1.25 3.62
CA ALA A 16 -7.39 -0.80 3.01
C ALA A 16 -7.60 0.48 2.19
N ILE A 17 -6.52 1.23 1.93
CA ILE A 17 -6.59 2.47 1.14
C ILE A 17 -7.15 2.26 -0.28
N THR A 18 -7.01 1.04 -0.82
CA THR A 18 -7.55 0.66 -2.13
C THR A 18 -9.08 0.50 -2.15
N ASP A 19 -9.75 0.64 -1.00
CA ASP A 19 -11.21 0.82 -0.96
C ASP A 19 -11.65 2.10 -1.68
N VAL A 20 -10.74 3.07 -1.88
CA VAL A 20 -10.98 4.24 -2.74
C VAL A 20 -10.84 3.82 -4.22
N PRO A 21 -11.89 3.93 -5.06
CA PRO A 21 -11.84 3.52 -6.45
C PRO A 21 -10.73 4.22 -7.25
N GLY A 22 -9.99 3.45 -8.04
CA GLY A 22 -8.89 3.94 -8.87
C GLY A 22 -7.54 4.06 -8.15
N VAL A 23 -7.51 4.03 -6.82
CA VAL A 23 -6.24 4.01 -6.06
C VAL A 23 -5.63 2.63 -6.14
N VAL A 24 -4.34 2.56 -6.46
CA VAL A 24 -3.55 1.32 -6.40
C VAL A 24 -2.31 1.49 -5.54
N ALA A 25 -1.99 0.45 -4.78
CA ALA A 25 -0.78 0.37 -3.95
C ALA A 25 0.18 -0.69 -4.50
N GLY A 26 1.47 -0.37 -4.50
CA GLY A 26 2.54 -1.31 -4.84
C GLY A 26 3.73 -1.12 -3.93
N PHE A 27 4.52 -2.17 -3.71
CA PHE A 27 5.70 -2.11 -2.86
C PHE A 27 6.85 -2.91 -3.45
N ARG A 28 8.07 -2.50 -3.11
CA ARG A 28 9.28 -3.25 -3.36
C ARG A 28 10.11 -3.29 -2.09
N THR A 29 10.34 -4.50 -1.59
CA THR A 29 11.15 -4.73 -0.39
C THR A 29 12.49 -5.32 -0.78
N ILE A 30 13.56 -4.84 -0.16
CA ILE A 30 14.94 -5.27 -0.33
C ILE A 30 15.41 -5.81 1.02
N VAL A 31 15.59 -7.13 1.09
CA VAL A 31 16.00 -7.87 2.30
C VAL A 31 17.18 -8.84 2.06
N PRO A 32 18.31 -8.41 1.48
CA PRO A 32 19.50 -9.26 1.39
C PRO A 32 20.16 -9.46 2.76
N ASP A 33 20.68 -10.66 2.99
CA ASP A 33 21.43 -11.04 4.20
C ASP A 33 22.96 -10.98 4.02
N GLY A 34 23.44 -10.77 2.80
CA GLY A 34 24.87 -10.69 2.51
C GLY A 34 25.13 -10.52 1.01
N PRO A 35 26.34 -10.09 0.61
CA PRO A 35 27.48 -9.65 1.45
C PRO A 35 27.28 -8.26 2.08
N ARG A 36 26.25 -7.52 1.68
CA ARG A 36 25.78 -6.32 2.38
C ARG A 36 24.34 -6.53 2.82
N VAL A 37 24.13 -6.44 4.13
CA VAL A 37 22.80 -6.50 4.71
C VAL A 37 22.05 -5.23 4.36
N ALA A 38 20.83 -5.38 3.84
CA ALA A 38 19.90 -4.29 3.69
C ALA A 38 18.50 -4.76 4.11
N ARG A 39 17.74 -3.85 4.71
CA ARG A 39 16.33 -4.01 5.07
C ARG A 39 15.64 -2.69 4.74
N THR A 40 15.31 -2.52 3.47
CA THR A 40 14.78 -1.26 2.94
C THR A 40 13.73 -1.55 1.87
N GLY A 41 13.12 -0.51 1.32
CA GLY A 41 12.14 -0.65 0.28
C GLY A 41 11.48 0.68 -0.07
N VAL A 42 10.53 0.60 -0.98
CA VAL A 42 9.68 1.70 -1.39
C VAL A 42 8.25 1.19 -1.47
N THR A 43 7.31 2.01 -1.03
CA THR A 43 5.88 1.84 -1.28
C THR A 43 5.41 3.00 -2.16
N ALA A 44 4.70 2.68 -3.23
CA ALA A 44 4.12 3.64 -4.14
C ALA A 44 2.59 3.56 -4.08
N LEU A 45 1.95 4.71 -4.00
CA LEU A 45 0.52 4.88 -4.15
C LEU A 45 0.27 5.65 -5.44
N LEU A 46 -0.52 5.09 -6.35
CA LEU A 46 -0.95 5.80 -7.55
C LEU A 46 -2.41 6.21 -7.37
N PRO A 47 -2.71 7.51 -7.19
CA PRO A 47 -4.06 7.97 -6.88
C PRO A 47 -5.07 7.75 -8.01
N ARG A 48 -4.60 7.60 -9.24
CA ARG A 48 -5.40 7.49 -10.47
C ARG A 48 -5.02 6.27 -11.31
N GLY A 49 -4.58 5.19 -10.65
CA GLY A 49 -4.15 3.98 -11.33
C GLY A 49 -2.85 4.15 -12.10
N ARG A 50 -2.50 3.13 -12.89
CA ARG A 50 -1.26 3.12 -13.70
C ARG A 50 -1.32 4.08 -14.88
N ASP A 51 -2.51 4.27 -15.46
CA ASP A 51 -2.72 5.11 -16.64
C ASP A 51 -2.73 6.61 -16.28
N GLY A 52 -2.94 6.96 -15.02
CA GLY A 52 -2.97 8.34 -14.53
C GLY A 52 -1.61 8.89 -14.07
N VAL A 53 -0.51 8.15 -14.26
CA VAL A 53 0.81 8.55 -13.76
C VAL A 53 1.31 9.80 -14.50
N GLY A 54 1.70 10.83 -13.74
CA GLY A 54 2.27 12.07 -14.29
C GLY A 54 1.24 13.04 -14.88
N ILE A 55 -0.05 12.70 -14.86
CA ILE A 55 -1.12 13.60 -15.30
C ILE A 55 -1.49 14.52 -14.13
N PRO A 56 -1.24 15.85 -14.23
CA PRO A 56 -1.63 16.80 -13.20
C PRO A 56 -3.16 16.91 -13.08
N CYS A 57 -3.62 17.66 -12.09
CA CYS A 57 -5.03 18.00 -11.92
C CYS A 57 -5.48 19.10 -12.89
#